data_AF-A0A8J5JG19-F1
#
_entry.id   AF-A0A8J5JG19-F1
#
_cell.length_a   1.000
_cell.length_b   1.000
_cell.length_c   1.000
_cell.angle_alpha   90.00
_cell.angle_beta   90.00
_cell.angle_gamma   90.00
#
_symmetry.space_group_name_H-M   'P 1'
#
loop_
_entity.id
_entity.type
_entity.pdbx_description
1 polymer ?
#
loop_
_entity_poly.entity_id
_entity_poly.type
_entity_poly.pdbx_seq_one_letter_code
_entity_poly.pdbx_strand_id
1 'polypeptide(L)'
;MNSLNTNNGNERRAHRPANEGKKQKTRPLDPWVTRMRAQWVEENITESVKAPNSLLGAVIGPGGSIVKELQDCFKVRVLVPRKGAGDEPILIEGKNKNQVRDAALRVKQLIQNEEERRRVNTPVSRSLSIPKAYHSKIIGFQGQNIRHLTSSLKIHIMVPHKYDKSELITLTGLPQQVDQGVNEVYDLMKKLFLKR
;
A
#
# COMPACT_ATOMS: atom_id res chain seq x y z
N MET A 1 7.43 74.74 -29.49
CA MET A 1 8.26 75.34 -28.44
C MET A 1 8.12 74.51 -27.18
N ASN A 2 9.26 73.96 -26.75
CA ASN A 2 9.63 73.35 -25.45
C ASN A 2 8.66 72.38 -24.75
N SER A 3 9.01 71.08 -24.64
CA SER A 3 9.98 70.48 -23.69
C SER A 3 9.42 70.45 -22.26
N LEU A 4 9.40 69.34 -21.51
CA LEU A 4 10.42 68.29 -21.37
C LEU A 4 9.88 67.08 -20.55
N ASN A 5 10.49 65.91 -20.79
CA ASN A 5 10.85 64.83 -19.84
C ASN A 5 9.75 63.98 -19.16
N THR A 6 9.89 62.66 -18.93
CA THR A 6 10.92 61.64 -19.29
C THR A 6 10.37 60.27 -18.92
N ASN A 7 10.92 59.22 -19.55
CA ASN A 7 11.17 57.88 -18.99
C ASN A 7 9.96 56.96 -18.78
N ASN A 8 10.04 55.65 -19.02
CA ASN A 8 11.04 54.76 -19.60
C ASN A 8 10.35 53.39 -19.82
N GLY A 9 10.83 52.60 -20.77
CA GLY A 9 10.81 51.13 -20.81
C GLY A 9 9.50 50.37 -20.51
N ASN A 10 8.95 49.69 -21.53
CA ASN A 10 8.55 48.29 -21.31
C ASN A 10 8.49 47.51 -22.64
N GLU A 11 9.51 46.67 -22.84
CA GLU A 11 9.58 45.70 -23.93
C GLU A 11 8.43 44.69 -23.84
N ARG A 12 7.75 44.54 -24.97
CA ARG A 12 6.62 43.63 -25.14
C ARG A 12 7.15 42.23 -25.49
N ARG A 13 6.54 41.22 -24.84
CA ARG A 13 6.05 39.93 -25.36
C ARG A 13 7.01 39.12 -26.25
N ALA A 14 7.14 37.81 -26.12
CA ALA A 14 6.58 36.78 -25.26
C ALA A 14 7.26 35.49 -25.73
N HIS A 15 7.71 34.62 -24.84
CA HIS A 15 7.77 33.17 -25.08
C HIS A 15 7.92 32.47 -23.72
N ARG A 16 6.81 31.92 -23.20
CA ARG A 16 6.86 30.94 -22.12
C ARG A 16 6.42 29.59 -22.71
N PRO A 17 7.30 28.58 -22.75
CA PRO A 17 6.92 27.25 -23.20
C PRO A 17 6.10 26.50 -22.14
N ALA A 18 5.58 25.36 -22.60
CA ALA A 18 4.51 24.55 -22.07
C ALA A 18 4.69 24.03 -20.63
N ASN A 19 3.55 24.03 -19.94
CA ASN A 19 3.06 23.08 -18.93
C ASN A 19 3.97 21.88 -18.59
N GLU A 20 4.75 22.00 -17.53
CA GLU A 20 5.33 20.87 -16.80
C GLU A 20 4.83 20.87 -15.34
N GLY A 21 4.24 19.74 -14.93
CA GLY A 21 4.19 19.29 -13.55
C GLY A 21 3.30 20.09 -12.59
N LYS A 22 1.99 19.81 -12.56
CA LYS A 22 1.15 20.11 -11.40
C LYS A 22 1.63 19.28 -10.19
N LYS A 23 2.66 19.74 -9.48
CA LYS A 23 2.95 19.30 -8.11
C LYS A 23 1.82 19.81 -7.23
N GLN A 24 0.93 18.91 -6.78
CA GLN A 24 -0.01 19.22 -5.70
C GLN A 24 0.81 19.71 -4.49
N LYS A 25 0.80 21.03 -4.27
CA LYS A 25 1.24 21.64 -3.02
C LYS A 25 0.29 21.18 -1.92
N THR A 26 0.72 20.26 -1.06
CA THR A 26 0.08 20.09 0.25
C THR A 26 0.27 21.42 0.98
N ARG A 27 -0.81 22.18 1.14
CA ARG A 27 -0.77 23.43 1.90
C ARG A 27 -0.39 23.06 3.34
N PRO A 28 0.65 23.66 3.93
CA PRO A 28 0.92 23.46 5.34
C PRO A 28 -0.30 23.91 6.15
N LEU A 29 -0.74 23.09 7.10
CA LEU A 29 -1.89 23.35 7.95
C LEU A 29 -1.69 24.68 8.69
N ASP A 30 -2.70 25.54 8.67
CA ASP A 30 -2.60 26.88 9.24
C ASP A 30 -2.30 26.83 10.75
N PRO A 31 -1.35 27.64 11.27
CA PRO A 31 -0.93 27.61 12.69
C PRO A 31 -2.07 27.79 13.72
N TRP A 32 -3.20 28.39 13.33
CA TRP A 32 -4.36 28.55 14.21
C TRP A 32 -5.15 27.24 14.42
N VAL A 33 -5.12 26.30 13.47
CA VAL A 33 -5.73 24.97 13.59
C VAL A 33 -4.99 24.12 14.62
N THR A 34 -3.67 24.29 14.72
CA THR A 34 -2.83 23.68 15.77
C THR A 34 -3.08 24.29 17.14
N ARG A 35 -3.31 25.61 17.20
CA ARG A 35 -3.57 26.34 18.45
C ARG A 35 -4.94 26.04 19.06
N MET A 36 -5.97 25.83 18.23
CA MET A 36 -7.29 25.41 18.69
C MET A 36 -7.34 23.98 19.22
N ARG A 37 -6.36 23.15 18.86
CA ARG A 37 -6.28 21.75 19.32
C ARG A 37 -5.81 21.60 20.77
N ALA A 38 -5.39 22.69 21.41
CA ALA A 38 -4.78 22.69 22.75
C ALA A 38 -5.62 23.41 23.84
N GLN A 39 -6.79 23.95 23.51
CA GLN A 39 -7.51 24.86 24.42
C GLN A 39 -8.78 24.27 25.07
N TRP A 40 -9.07 22.99 24.91
CA TRP A 40 -10.11 22.29 25.68
C TRP A 40 -9.66 20.86 25.94
N VAL A 41 -8.93 20.64 27.03
CA VAL A 41 -8.82 19.32 27.65
C VAL A 41 -9.78 19.34 28.83
N GLU A 42 -11.07 19.19 28.55
CA GLU A 42 -11.92 18.50 29.53
C GLU A 42 -11.36 17.06 29.66
N GLU A 43 -11.54 16.36 30.79
CA GLU A 43 -10.94 15.04 31.04
C GLU A 43 -11.46 13.94 30.07
N ASN A 44 -11.12 14.03 28.80
CA ASN A 44 -11.41 13.06 27.76
C ASN A 44 -10.09 12.47 27.28
N ILE A 45 -9.98 11.16 27.40
CA ILE A 45 -8.80 10.43 27.02
C ILE A 45 -8.84 10.30 25.50
N THR A 46 -7.79 10.79 24.84
CA THR A 46 -7.67 10.73 23.39
C THR A 46 -6.51 9.83 22.99
N GLU A 47 -6.78 8.78 22.22
CA GLU A 47 -5.76 7.93 21.61
C GLU A 47 -5.72 8.17 20.09
N SER A 48 -4.51 8.14 19.52
CA SER A 48 -4.30 8.26 18.08
C SER A 48 -3.80 6.95 17.50
N VAL A 49 -4.45 6.49 16.42
CA VAL A 49 -4.07 5.28 15.70
C VAL A 49 -3.66 5.65 14.29
N LYS A 50 -2.40 5.34 13.93
CA LYS A 50 -1.90 5.52 12.57
C LYS A 50 -2.52 4.47 11.65
N ALA A 51 -3.17 4.89 10.58
CA ALA A 51 -3.79 4.02 9.61
C ALA A 51 -3.66 4.64 8.21
N PRO A 52 -3.14 3.91 7.21
CA PRO A 52 -3.04 4.46 5.86
C PRO A 52 -4.43 4.67 5.27
N ASN A 53 -4.60 5.74 4.49
CA ASN A 53 -5.88 6.14 3.90
C ASN A 53 -6.57 5.02 3.11
N SER A 54 -5.78 4.15 2.48
CA SER A 54 -6.24 2.97 1.74
C SER A 54 -7.00 1.96 2.63
N LEU A 55 -6.66 1.87 3.92
CA LEU A 55 -7.24 0.93 4.89
C LEU A 55 -8.32 1.58 5.78
N LEU A 56 -8.42 2.91 5.82
CA LEU A 56 -9.47 3.62 6.59
C LEU A 56 -10.89 3.18 6.21
N GLY A 57 -11.11 2.88 4.93
CA GLY A 57 -12.41 2.36 4.47
C GLY A 57 -12.81 1.04 5.11
N ALA A 58 -11.84 0.18 5.44
CA ALA A 58 -12.11 -1.09 6.10
C ALA A 58 -12.40 -0.93 7.60
N VAL A 59 -11.79 0.06 8.25
CA VAL A 59 -12.09 0.41 9.65
C VAL A 59 -13.50 0.99 9.77
N ILE A 60 -13.92 1.80 8.80
CA ILE A 60 -15.27 2.40 8.75
C ILE A 60 -16.32 1.31 8.45
N GLY A 61 -16.01 0.38 7.53
CA GLY A 61 -16.93 -0.63 7.03
C GLY A 61 -17.93 -0.08 6.00
N PRO A 62 -18.74 -0.96 5.37
CA PRO A 62 -19.77 -0.53 4.41
C PRO A 62 -20.76 0.42 5.10
N GLY A 63 -20.87 1.64 4.58
CA GLY A 63 -21.76 2.67 5.13
C GLY A 63 -21.42 3.18 6.53
N GLY A 64 -20.22 2.91 7.06
CA GLY A 64 -19.88 3.30 8.44
C GLY A 64 -20.43 2.39 9.53
N SER A 65 -20.89 1.19 9.16
CA SER A 65 -21.50 0.24 10.11
C SER A 65 -20.52 -0.16 11.21
N ILE A 66 -19.27 -0.46 10.86
CA ILE A 66 -18.25 -0.93 11.81
C ILE A 66 -17.85 0.20 12.75
N VAL A 67 -17.60 1.41 12.24
CA VAL A 67 -17.25 2.55 13.11
C VAL A 67 -18.42 2.93 14.02
N LYS A 68 -19.67 2.84 13.55
CA LYS A 68 -20.85 3.11 14.38
C LYS A 68 -21.00 2.06 15.49
N GLU A 69 -20.80 0.79 15.17
CA GLU A 69 -20.78 -0.30 16.14
C GLU A 69 -19.66 -0.11 17.18
N LEU A 70 -18.46 0.30 16.77
CA LEU A 70 -17.36 0.62 17.68
C LEU A 70 -17.70 1.78 18.61
N GLN A 71 -18.32 2.84 18.08
CA GLN A 71 -18.74 3.99 18.89
C GLN A 71 -19.81 3.60 19.92
N ASP A 72 -20.81 2.80 19.54
CA ASP A 72 -21.87 2.33 20.44
C ASP A 72 -21.35 1.34 21.49
N CYS A 73 -20.53 0.37 21.08
CA CYS A 73 -19.99 -0.67 21.97
C CYS A 73 -19.04 -0.08 23.02
N PHE A 74 -18.13 0.81 22.60
CA PHE A 74 -17.11 1.36 23.50
C PHE A 74 -17.51 2.71 24.11
N LYS A 75 -18.65 3.31 23.72
CA LYS A 75 -19.06 4.67 24.08
C LYS A 75 -17.96 5.71 23.88
N VAL A 76 -17.23 5.57 22.77
CA VAL A 76 -16.15 6.46 22.35
C VAL A 76 -16.56 7.23 21.11
N ARG A 77 -15.94 8.38 20.87
CA ARG A 77 -16.08 9.18 19.66
C ARG A 77 -14.89 8.92 18.75
N VAL A 78 -15.13 8.35 17.58
CA VAL A 78 -14.08 8.03 16.60
C VAL A 78 -14.10 9.06 15.48
N LEU A 79 -13.03 9.83 15.36
CA LEU A 79 -12.83 10.81 14.28
C LEU A 79 -11.91 10.20 13.22
N VAL A 80 -12.51 9.83 12.09
CA VAL A 80 -11.78 9.27 10.95
C VAL A 80 -11.52 10.37 9.90
N PRO A 81 -10.27 10.58 9.47
CA PRO A 81 -9.96 11.57 8.45
C PRO A 81 -10.55 11.17 7.08
N ARG A 82 -10.90 12.16 6.26
CA ARG A 82 -11.52 11.93 4.94
C ARG A 82 -10.52 11.35 3.95
N LYS A 83 -11.03 10.56 2.98
CA LYS A 83 -10.25 10.06 1.84
C LYS A 83 -9.65 11.25 1.07
N GLY A 84 -8.35 11.47 1.25
CA GLY A 84 -7.59 12.54 0.59
C GLY A 84 -6.87 13.51 1.53
N ALA A 85 -7.02 13.38 2.85
CA ALA A 85 -6.32 14.22 3.83
C ALA A 85 -4.86 13.79 4.12
N GLY A 86 -4.36 12.76 3.44
CA GLY A 86 -3.02 12.18 3.69
C GLY A 86 -3.05 11.05 4.72
N ASP A 87 -1.88 10.71 5.27
CA ASP A 87 -1.72 9.72 6.36
C ASP A 87 -2.08 10.31 7.73
N GLU A 88 -3.23 10.95 7.83
CA GLU A 88 -3.74 11.45 9.10
C GLU A 88 -4.13 10.28 10.03
N PRO A 89 -3.78 10.34 11.32
CA PRO A 89 -4.17 9.32 12.27
C PRO A 89 -5.66 9.42 12.61
N ILE A 90 -6.27 8.28 12.88
CA ILE A 90 -7.61 8.19 13.47
C ILE A 90 -7.52 8.66 14.92
N LEU A 91 -8.40 9.56 15.34
CA LEU A 91 -8.50 9.99 16.74
C LEU A 91 -9.67 9.30 17.41
N ILE A 92 -9.43 8.78 18.60
CA ILE A 92 -10.45 8.10 19.42
C ILE A 92 -10.51 8.86 20.73
N GLU A 93 -11.62 9.54 20.97
CA GLU A 93 -11.90 10.31 22.19
C GLU A 93 -12.87 9.53 23.06
N GLY A 94 -12.63 9.43 24.37
CA GLY A 94 -13.56 8.72 25.27
C GLY A 94 -13.41 9.13 26.72
N LYS A 95 -14.41 8.75 27.53
CA LYS A 95 -14.46 9.07 28.96
C LYS A 95 -13.58 8.17 29.82
N ASN A 96 -13.36 6.93 29.39
CA ASN A 96 -12.60 5.92 30.13
C ASN A 96 -11.36 5.48 29.36
N LYS A 97 -10.23 5.36 30.07
CA LYS A 97 -8.95 4.92 29.47
C LYS A 97 -9.05 3.54 28.85
N ASN A 98 -9.76 2.64 29.52
CA ASN A 98 -9.90 1.25 29.09
C ASN A 98 -10.73 1.14 27.80
N GLN A 99 -11.83 1.89 27.70
CA GLN A 99 -12.68 1.90 26.50
C GLN A 99 -11.94 2.48 25.28
N VAL A 100 -11.19 3.56 25.47
CA VAL A 100 -10.38 4.16 24.40
C VAL A 100 -9.30 3.18 23.94
N ARG A 101 -8.61 2.53 24.89
CA ARG A 101 -7.59 1.52 24.59
C ARG A 101 -8.16 0.31 23.86
N ASP A 102 -9.32 -0.19 24.29
CA ASP A 102 -9.98 -1.34 23.66
C ASP A 102 -10.47 -0.99 22.25
N ALA A 103 -11.05 0.19 22.07
CA ALA A 103 -11.43 0.70 20.75
C ALA A 103 -10.21 0.86 19.84
N ALA A 104 -9.11 1.41 20.34
CA ALA A 104 -7.88 1.57 19.59
C ALA A 104 -7.25 0.21 19.22
N LEU A 105 -7.26 -0.76 20.13
CA LEU A 105 -6.83 -2.13 19.86
C LEU A 105 -7.69 -2.77 18.77
N ARG A 106 -9.00 -2.59 18.86
CA ARG A 106 -9.95 -3.13 17.89
C ARG A 106 -9.75 -2.52 16.49
N VAL A 107 -9.53 -1.20 16.42
CA VAL A 107 -9.19 -0.52 15.17
C VAL A 107 -7.86 -1.04 14.60
N LYS A 108 -6.82 -1.21 15.43
CA LYS A 108 -5.53 -1.79 15.01
C LYS A 108 -5.71 -3.19 14.43
N GLN A 109 -6.53 -4.04 15.07
CA GLN A 109 -6.84 -5.39 14.56
C GLN A 109 -7.56 -5.35 13.21
N LEU A 110 -8.55 -4.47 13.03
CA LEU A 110 -9.26 -4.32 11.76
C LEU A 110 -8.32 -3.90 10.63
N ILE A 111 -7.41 -2.97 10.91
CA ILE A 111 -6.39 -2.53 9.96
C ILE A 111 -5.48 -3.70 9.58
N GLN A 112 -4.96 -4.43 10.57
CA GLN A 112 -4.09 -5.59 10.34
C GLN A 112 -4.79 -6.67 9.51
N ASN A 113 -6.02 -7.02 9.87
CA ASN A 113 -6.80 -8.03 9.16
C ASN A 113 -7.10 -7.61 7.71
N GLU A 114 -7.45 -6.35 7.48
CA GLU A 114 -7.67 -5.84 6.12
C GLU A 114 -6.34 -5.80 5.34
N GLU A 115 -5.26 -5.37 5.97
CA GLU A 115 -3.95 -5.34 5.35
C GLU A 115 -3.52 -6.74 4.94
N GLU A 116 -3.70 -7.73 5.80
CA GLU A 116 -3.44 -9.13 5.53
C GLU A 116 -4.35 -9.65 4.42
N ARG A 117 -5.66 -9.39 4.47
CA ARG A 117 -6.60 -9.76 3.40
C ARG A 117 -6.18 -9.17 2.06
N ARG A 118 -5.78 -7.90 2.03
CA ARG A 118 -5.29 -7.25 0.80
C ARG A 118 -3.97 -7.83 0.35
N ARG A 119 -3.03 -8.10 1.25
CA ARG A 119 -1.76 -8.76 0.94
C ARG A 119 -2.00 -10.13 0.33
N VAL A 120 -2.87 -10.94 0.92
CA VAL A 120 -3.18 -12.31 0.48
C VAL A 120 -3.97 -12.34 -0.82
N ASN A 121 -4.83 -11.37 -1.06
CA ASN A 121 -5.66 -11.34 -2.27
C ASN A 121 -5.02 -10.57 -3.45
N THR A 122 -3.92 -9.84 -3.22
CA THR A 122 -3.18 -9.18 -4.29
C THR A 122 -2.25 -10.19 -4.93
N PRO A 123 -2.34 -10.43 -6.26
CA PRO A 123 -1.39 -11.29 -6.93
C PRO A 123 0.01 -10.69 -6.83
N VAL A 124 0.95 -11.46 -6.29
CA VAL A 124 2.35 -11.08 -6.18
C VAL A 124 3.15 -11.76 -7.28
N SER A 125 4.19 -11.09 -7.75
CA SER A 125 5.17 -11.67 -8.66
C SER A 125 6.48 -11.88 -7.93
N ARG A 126 7.00 -13.10 -7.92
CA ARG A 126 8.27 -13.47 -7.29
C ARG A 126 9.23 -13.98 -8.35
N SER A 127 10.41 -13.38 -8.40
CA SER A 127 11.49 -13.82 -9.30
C SER A 127 12.48 -14.69 -8.54
N LEU A 128 12.78 -15.87 -9.09
CA LEU A 128 13.77 -16.81 -8.58
C LEU A 128 14.97 -16.86 -9.52
N SER A 129 16.18 -16.72 -8.96
CA SER A 129 17.42 -16.88 -9.70
C SER A 129 17.79 -18.36 -9.76
N ILE A 130 17.59 -18.98 -10.91
CA ILE A 130 17.80 -20.42 -11.13
C ILE A 130 18.74 -20.60 -12.32
N PRO A 131 19.85 -21.33 -12.15
CA PRO A 131 20.78 -21.54 -13.26
C PRO A 131 20.09 -22.21 -14.45
N LYS A 132 20.46 -21.82 -15.68
CA LYS A 132 19.83 -22.32 -16.92
C LYS A 132 19.84 -23.84 -17.06
N ALA A 133 20.82 -24.51 -16.45
CA ALA A 133 20.91 -25.97 -16.40
C ALA A 133 19.65 -26.63 -15.82
N TYR A 134 18.96 -25.94 -14.91
CA TYR A 134 17.75 -26.44 -14.24
C TYR A 134 16.46 -26.04 -14.95
N HIS A 135 16.47 -25.01 -15.81
CA HIS A 135 15.26 -24.55 -16.53
C HIS A 135 14.60 -25.70 -17.31
N SER A 136 15.38 -26.47 -18.08
CA SER A 136 14.88 -27.63 -18.84
C SER A 136 14.24 -28.69 -17.96
N LYS A 137 14.73 -28.86 -16.73
CA LYS A 137 14.22 -29.85 -15.79
C LYS A 137 12.96 -29.37 -15.06
N ILE A 138 12.86 -28.07 -14.77
CA ILE A 138 11.66 -27.43 -14.22
C ILE A 138 10.51 -27.48 -15.23
N ILE A 139 10.79 -27.20 -16.51
CA ILE A 139 9.82 -27.33 -17.60
C ILE A 139 9.35 -28.79 -17.74
N GLY A 140 10.28 -29.75 -17.66
CA GLY A 140 10.01 -31.17 -17.84
C GLY A 140 9.78 -31.57 -19.31
N PHE A 141 9.51 -32.85 -19.55
CA PHE A 141 9.27 -33.35 -20.91
C PHE A 141 8.04 -32.66 -21.53
N GLN A 142 8.24 -32.01 -22.69
CA GLN A 142 7.21 -31.23 -23.39
C GLN A 142 6.48 -30.18 -22.52
N GLY A 143 7.09 -29.69 -21.44
CA GLY A 143 6.42 -28.73 -20.54
C GLY A 143 5.36 -29.35 -19.61
N GLN A 144 5.31 -30.69 -19.49
CA GLN A 144 4.33 -31.35 -18.65
C GLN A 144 4.48 -30.96 -17.16
N ASN A 145 5.71 -30.85 -16.66
CA ASN A 145 5.97 -30.56 -15.25
C ASN A 145 5.56 -29.13 -14.90
N ILE A 146 5.93 -28.14 -15.72
CA ILE A 146 5.54 -26.75 -15.50
C ILE A 146 4.03 -26.55 -15.65
N ARG A 147 3.38 -27.21 -16.62
CA ARG A 147 1.91 -27.18 -16.74
C ARG A 147 1.22 -27.78 -15.51
N HIS A 148 1.74 -28.88 -14.99
CA HIS A 148 1.21 -29.50 -13.78
C HIS A 148 1.37 -28.56 -12.57
N LEU A 149 2.55 -27.96 -12.37
CA LEU A 149 2.79 -26.98 -11.30
C LEU A 149 1.86 -25.76 -11.42
N THR A 150 1.75 -25.18 -12.61
CA THR A 150 0.85 -24.06 -12.89
C THR A 150 -0.61 -24.43 -12.64
N SER A 151 -1.06 -25.61 -13.07
CA SER A 151 -2.46 -26.03 -12.89
C SER A 151 -2.78 -26.36 -11.43
N SER A 152 -1.89 -27.08 -10.74
CA SER A 152 -2.10 -27.53 -9.37
C SER A 152 -2.08 -26.36 -8.38
N LEU A 153 -1.15 -25.42 -8.56
CA LEU A 153 -1.01 -24.26 -7.68
C LEU A 153 -1.80 -23.03 -8.18
N LYS A 154 -2.43 -23.10 -9.37
CA LYS A 154 -3.10 -21.97 -10.04
C LYS A 154 -2.23 -20.70 -10.14
N ILE A 155 -0.92 -20.88 -10.36
CA ILE A 155 0.06 -19.79 -10.52
C ILE A 155 0.56 -19.74 -11.96
N HIS A 156 0.83 -18.55 -12.46
CA HIS A 156 1.48 -18.35 -13.75
C HIS A 156 3.00 -18.38 -13.59
N ILE A 157 3.68 -19.26 -14.32
CA ILE A 157 5.14 -19.38 -14.27
C ILE A 157 5.71 -18.96 -15.62
N MET A 158 6.47 -17.88 -15.61
CA MET A 158 7.19 -17.36 -16.77
C MET A 158 8.66 -17.78 -16.68
N VAL A 159 9.07 -18.64 -17.63
CA VAL A 159 10.46 -19.06 -17.77
C VAL A 159 11.08 -18.31 -18.95
N PRO A 160 12.21 -17.61 -18.76
CA PRO A 160 12.87 -16.87 -19.82
C PRO A 160 13.39 -17.82 -20.91
N HIS A 161 13.43 -17.33 -22.16
CA HIS A 161 13.81 -18.15 -23.29
C HIS A 161 15.31 -18.53 -23.23
N LYS A 162 15.70 -19.62 -23.90
CA LYS A 162 17.10 -20.10 -23.90
C LYS A 162 18.13 -19.07 -24.39
N TYR A 163 17.69 -18.12 -25.22
CA TYR A 163 18.50 -17.03 -25.78
C TYR A 163 18.59 -15.80 -24.87
N ASP A 164 17.69 -15.67 -23.89
CA ASP A 164 17.77 -14.61 -22.88
C ASP A 164 18.89 -14.92 -21.89
N LYS A 165 19.67 -13.90 -21.50
CA LYS A 165 20.66 -14.02 -20.42
C LYS A 165 20.02 -14.12 -19.04
N SER A 166 18.70 -13.96 -18.96
CA SER A 166 17.94 -14.02 -17.72
C SER A 166 17.89 -15.44 -17.17
N GLU A 167 18.42 -15.60 -15.97
CA GLU A 167 18.27 -16.80 -15.13
C GLU A 167 17.10 -16.65 -14.13
N LEU A 168 16.25 -15.65 -14.38
CA LEU A 168 15.15 -15.26 -13.50
C LEU A 168 13.85 -15.90 -13.98
N ILE A 169 13.35 -16.88 -13.24
CA ILE A 169 12.00 -17.43 -13.41
C ILE A 169 11.04 -16.58 -12.59
N THR A 170 9.98 -16.07 -13.21
CA THR A 170 8.97 -15.26 -12.51
C THR A 170 7.72 -16.10 -12.26
N LEU A 171 7.31 -16.19 -10.99
CA LEU A 171 6.05 -16.78 -10.58
C LEU A 171 5.08 -15.66 -10.22
N THR A 172 3.90 -15.66 -10.84
CA THR A 172 2.85 -14.67 -10.61
C THR A 172 1.58 -15.38 -10.15
N GLY A 173 1.04 -14.99 -8.99
CA GLY A 173 -0.14 -15.62 -8.41
C GLY A 173 -0.44 -15.11 -7.00
N LEU A 174 -1.36 -15.76 -6.29
CA LEU A 174 -1.59 -15.44 -4.88
C LEU A 174 -0.32 -15.74 -4.07
N PRO A 175 0.03 -14.93 -3.05
CA PRO A 175 1.26 -15.12 -2.27
C PRO A 175 1.38 -16.52 -1.67
N GLN A 176 0.29 -17.06 -1.11
CA GLN A 176 0.28 -18.43 -0.57
C GLN A 176 0.67 -19.48 -1.62
N GLN A 177 0.19 -19.31 -2.86
CA GLN A 177 0.44 -20.25 -3.94
C GLN A 177 1.84 -20.05 -4.55
N VAL A 178 2.29 -18.80 -4.64
CA VAL A 178 3.63 -18.45 -5.08
C VAL A 178 4.66 -19.02 -4.10
N ASP A 179 4.46 -18.89 -2.79
CA ASP A 179 5.35 -19.47 -1.77
C ASP A 179 5.43 -21.00 -1.88
N GLN A 180 4.28 -21.67 -2.09
CA GLN A 180 4.26 -23.12 -2.36
C GLN A 180 5.03 -23.48 -3.63
N GLY A 181 4.80 -22.74 -4.72
CA GLY A 181 5.49 -22.96 -6.00
C GLY A 181 7.00 -22.73 -5.90
N VAL A 182 7.42 -21.73 -5.14
CA VAL A 182 8.82 -21.46 -4.84
C VAL A 182 9.43 -22.65 -4.10
N ASN A 183 8.77 -23.17 -3.07
CA ASN A 183 9.26 -24.32 -2.31
C ASN A 183 9.37 -25.59 -3.17
N GLU A 184 8.38 -25.88 -4.01
CA GLU A 184 8.42 -26.99 -4.98
C GLU A 184 9.59 -26.86 -5.96
N VAL A 185 9.81 -25.67 -6.51
CA VAL A 185 10.93 -25.41 -7.42
C VAL A 185 12.29 -25.59 -6.71
N TYR A 186 12.41 -25.13 -5.46
CA TYR A 186 13.61 -25.36 -4.65
C TYR A 186 13.81 -26.84 -4.32
N ASP A 187 12.75 -27.59 -4.02
CA ASP A 187 12.84 -29.02 -3.73
C ASP A 187 13.28 -29.82 -4.97
N LEU A 188 12.77 -29.47 -6.15
CA LEU A 188 13.24 -30.02 -7.43
C LEU A 188 14.73 -29.72 -7.64
N MET A 189 15.17 -28.50 -7.36
CA MET A 189 16.58 -28.13 -7.47
C MET A 189 17.46 -28.92 -6.49
N LYS A 190 17.01 -29.09 -5.24
CA LYS A 190 17.73 -29.85 -4.21
C LYS A 190 17.85 -31.33 -4.57
N LYS A 191 16.78 -31.96 -5.05
CA LYS A 191 16.77 -33.35 -5.54
C LYS A 191 17.75 -33.57 -6.69
N LEU A 192 17.95 -32.56 -7.54
CA LEU A 192 18.90 -32.62 -8.65
C LEU A 192 20.34 -32.44 -8.19
N PHE A 193 20.57 -31.61 -7.16
CA PHE A 193 21.88 -31.41 -6.57
C PHE A 193 22.35 -32.65 -5.78
N LEU A 194 21.44 -33.31 -5.07
CA LEU A 194 21.74 -34.48 -4.23
C LEU A 194 21.97 -35.79 -5.01
N LYS A 195 21.65 -35.80 -6.31
CA LYS A 195 21.82 -36.96 -7.20
C LYS A 195 23.16 -36.97 -7.96
N ARG A 196 24.07 -36.04 -7.62
CA ARG A 196 25.40 -35.92 -8.23
C ARG A 196 26.47 -36.48 -7.31
#